data_AF-A0A821YW29-F1
#
_entry.id   AF-A0A821YW29-F1
#
_cell.length_a   1.000
_cell.length_b   1.000
_cell.length_c   1.000
_cell.angle_alpha   90.00
_cell.angle_beta   90.00
_cell.angle_gamma   90.00
#
_symmetry.space_group_name_H-M   'P 1'
#
loop_
_entity.id
_entity.type
_entity.pdbx_description
1 polymer ?
#
loop_
_entity_poly.entity_id
_entity_poly.type
_entity_poly.pdbx_seq_one_letter_code
_entity_poly.pdbx_strand_id
1 'polypeptide(L)'
;MNRRVVRWSRRSDTTQGEILIDNIKCYGVAMDEQRYLYVSDIERHEVRRYQLGEKNGTLVAGGNGKGDGLNQLNFPTYLFVDRQRN
;
A
#
# COMPACT_ATOMS: atom_id res chain seq x y z
N MET A 1 3.11 -0.44 -18.30
CA MET A 1 3.28 -0.94 -16.91
C MET A 1 2.01 -0.61 -16.12
N ASN A 2 1.51 -1.54 -15.31
CA ASN A 2 0.29 -1.35 -14.53
C ASN A 2 0.67 -0.77 -13.14
N ARG A 3 0.39 0.51 -12.87
CA ARG A 3 0.77 1.25 -11.64
C ARG A 3 -0.45 1.51 -10.76
N ARG A 4 -1.14 0.45 -10.31
CA ARG A 4 -2.38 0.59 -9.55
C ARG A 4 -2.67 -0.59 -8.64
N VAL A 5 -3.43 -0.32 -7.59
CA VAL A 5 -4.10 -1.32 -6.76
C VAL A 5 -5.58 -1.30 -7.12
N VAL A 6 -6.13 -2.47 -7.43
CA VAL A 6 -7.51 -2.63 -7.86
C VAL A 6 -8.22 -3.56 -6.88
N ARG A 7 -9.47 -3.20 -6.55
CA ARG A 7 -10.37 -4.03 -5.75
C ARG A 7 -11.41 -4.67 -6.63
N TRP A 8 -11.65 -5.96 -6.39
CA TRP A 8 -12.77 -6.71 -6.96
C TRP A 8 -13.72 -7.14 -5.86
N SER A 9 -15.01 -7.10 -6.16
CA SER A 9 -16.03 -7.67 -5.27
C SER A 9 -15.96 -9.19 -5.33
N ARG A 10 -16.00 -9.83 -4.16
CA ARG A 10 -16.09 -11.31 -4.06
C ARG A 10 -17.51 -11.83 -4.27
N ARG A 11 -18.51 -10.94 -4.28
CA ARG A 11 -19.94 -11.30 -4.28
C ARG A 11 -20.70 -10.77 -5.49
N SER A 12 -20.08 -9.98 -6.36
CA SER A 12 -20.72 -9.60 -7.62
C SER A 12 -20.25 -10.51 -8.74
N ASP A 13 -21.18 -10.81 -9.62
CA ASP A 13 -21.01 -11.39 -10.95
C ASP A 13 -20.30 -10.43 -11.92
N THR A 14 -19.77 -9.31 -11.42
CA THR A 14 -19.10 -8.29 -12.23
C THR A 14 -17.60 -8.56 -12.31
N THR A 15 -17.04 -8.40 -13.52
CA THR A 15 -15.60 -8.42 -13.76
C THR A 15 -14.96 -7.03 -13.68
N GLN A 16 -15.76 -5.99 -13.40
CA GLN A 16 -15.28 -4.63 -13.24
C GLN A 16 -14.61 -4.44 -11.88
N GLY A 17 -13.31 -4.17 -11.91
CA GLY A 17 -12.53 -3.77 -10.74
C GLY A 17 -12.55 -2.25 -10.55
N GLU A 18 -12.48 -1.82 -9.29
CA GLU A 18 -12.35 -0.42 -8.92
C GLU A 18 -10.88 -0.09 -8.63
N ILE A 19 -10.36 0.96 -9.26
CA ILE A 19 -9.02 1.46 -8.96
C ILE A 19 -9.09 2.17 -7.61
N LEU A 20 -8.43 1.61 -6.60
CA LEU A 20 -8.34 2.24 -5.28
C LEU A 20 -7.19 3.23 -5.20
N ILE A 21 -6.04 2.85 -5.78
CA ILE A 21 -4.81 3.62 -5.73
C ILE A 21 -4.19 3.58 -7.13
N ASP A 22 -3.81 4.74 -7.63
CA ASP A 22 -3.05 4.90 -8.87
C ASP A 22 -1.62 5.37 -8.59
N ASN A 23 -0.81 5.37 -9.65
CA ASN A 23 0.58 5.82 -9.63
C ASN A 23 1.52 5.13 -8.62
N ILE A 24 1.23 3.89 -8.21
CA ILE A 24 2.04 3.14 -7.25
C ILE A 24 2.73 1.94 -7.89
N LYS A 25 4.02 1.73 -7.57
CA LYS A 25 4.74 0.49 -7.91
C LYS A 25 4.62 -0.51 -6.76
N CYS A 26 3.41 -1.01 -6.60
CA CYS A 26 3.01 -1.90 -5.51
C CYS A 26 3.65 -3.29 -5.62
N TYR A 27 4.29 -3.77 -4.54
CA TYR A 27 4.70 -5.17 -4.38
C TYR A 27 4.04 -5.84 -3.18
N GLY A 28 3.82 -5.11 -2.10
CA GLY A 28 3.14 -5.59 -0.90
C GLY A 28 1.86 -4.80 -0.63
N VAL A 29 0.80 -5.51 -0.24
CA VAL A 29 -0.44 -4.93 0.27
C VAL A 29 -0.90 -5.68 1.51
N ALA A 30 -1.30 -4.95 2.54
CA ALA A 30 -1.87 -5.49 3.78
C ALA A 30 -3.02 -4.59 4.25
N MET A 31 -3.96 -5.15 5.03
CA MET A 31 -5.10 -4.40 5.54
C MET A 31 -5.29 -4.69 7.02
N ASP A 32 -5.53 -3.65 7.82
CA ASP A 32 -5.82 -3.80 9.25
C ASP A 32 -7.33 -4.00 9.54
N GLU A 33 -7.66 -4.22 10.81
CA GLU A 33 -9.04 -4.41 11.28
C GLU A 33 -9.90 -3.15 11.14
N GLN A 34 -9.30 -1.97 10.98
CA GLN A 34 -9.99 -0.70 10.76
C GLN A 34 -10.19 -0.40 9.27
N ARG A 35 -9.77 -1.32 8.39
CA ARG A 35 -9.82 -1.21 6.93
C ARG A 35 -8.91 -0.12 6.36
N TYR A 36 -7.81 0.19 7.03
CA TYR A 36 -6.71 0.89 6.37
C TYR A 36 -5.90 -0.10 5.53
N LEU A 37 -5.57 0.32 4.31
CA LEU A 37 -4.74 -0.41 3.37
C LEU A 37 -3.31 0.13 3.44
N TYR A 38 -2.35 -0.76 3.68
CA TYR A 38 -0.93 -0.45 3.69
C TYR A 38 -0.34 -0.98 2.39
N VAL A 39 0.36 -0.12 1.66
CA VAL A 39 0.91 -0.46 0.35
C VAL A 39 2.37 -0.03 0.29
N SER A 40 3.23 -0.96 -0.13
CA SER A 40 4.64 -0.66 -0.35
C SER A 40 4.85 -0.14 -1.76
N ASP A 41 5.54 0.99 -1.90
CA ASP A 41 6.01 1.48 -3.19
C ASP A 41 7.51 1.21 -3.28
N ILE A 42 7.89 0.23 -4.10
CA ILE A 42 9.29 -0.19 -4.20
C ILE A 42 10.17 0.85 -4.88
N GLU A 43 9.60 1.68 -5.74
CA GLU A 43 10.33 2.69 -6.53
C GLU A 43 10.58 3.93 -5.68
N ARG A 44 9.61 4.27 -4.83
CA ARG A 44 9.72 5.39 -3.89
C ARG A 44 10.37 5.00 -2.56
N HIS A 45 10.61 3.72 -2.33
CA HIS A 45 11.19 3.20 -1.08
C HIS A 45 10.40 3.67 0.16
N GLU A 46 9.08 3.48 0.09
CA GLU A 46 8.16 3.95 1.12
C GLU A 46 7.01 2.96 1.33
N VAL A 47 6.34 3.09 2.47
CA VAL A 47 5.04 2.48 2.75
C VAL A 47 4.03 3.57 3.03
N ARG A 48 2.89 3.49 2.35
CA ARG A 48 1.77 4.40 2.54
C ARG A 48 0.56 3.67 3.08
N ARG A 49 -0.18 4.35 3.95
CA ARG A 49 -1.48 3.92 4.48
C ARG A 49 -2.59 4.71 3.80
N TYR A 50 -3.64 4.02 3.38
CA TYR A 50 -4.82 4.58 2.72
C TYR A 50 -6.07 4.16 3.46
N GLN A 51 -6.96 5.11 3.73
CA GLN A 51 -8.36 4.79 4.01
C GLN A 51 -9.07 4.42 2.69
N LEU A 52 -10.07 3.54 2.74
CA LEU A 52 -10.87 3.23 1.55
C LEU A 52 -11.49 4.52 0.97
N GLY A 53 -11.19 4.80 -0.29
CA GLY A 53 -11.62 6.02 -1.02
C GLY A 53 -10.64 7.20 -0.93
N GLU A 54 -9.60 7.10 -0.11
CA GLU A 54 -8.51 8.09 -0.07
C GLU A 54 -7.61 7.94 -1.29
N LYS A 55 -7.35 9.05 -1.98
CA LYS A 55 -6.46 9.06 -3.16
C LYS A 55 -4.99 9.27 -2.79
N ASN A 56 -4.75 10.08 -1.76
CA ASN A 56 -3.43 10.51 -1.35
C ASN A 56 -3.08 9.87 -0.01
N GLY A 57 -2.53 8.66 -0.04
CA GLY A 57 -2.19 7.91 1.18
C GLY A 57 -1.14 8.63 2.03
N THR A 58 -1.24 8.40 3.34
CA THR A 58 -0.32 8.91 4.36
C THR A 58 0.99 8.12 4.34
N LEU A 59 2.14 8.78 4.29
CA LEU A 59 3.45 8.14 4.46
C LEU A 59 3.59 7.64 5.91
N VAL A 60 3.85 6.34 6.09
CA VAL A 60 3.98 5.73 7.42
C VAL A 60 5.36 5.11 7.68
N ALA A 61 6.13 4.80 6.62
CA ALA A 61 7.51 4.35 6.74
C ALA A 61 8.32 4.69 5.48
N GLY A 62 9.63 4.89 5.63
CA GLY A 62 10.51 5.24 4.51
C GLY A 62 10.35 6.69 4.04
N GLY A 63 10.53 6.91 2.73
CA GLY A 63 10.41 8.25 2.11
C GLY A 63 11.65 9.14 2.24
N ASN A 64 12.71 8.67 2.91
CA ASN A 64 13.99 9.39 3.07
C ASN A 64 15.09 8.85 2.12
N GLY A 65 14.66 8.33 0.97
CA GLY A 65 15.54 7.68 0.00
C GLY A 65 15.83 6.21 0.36
N LYS A 66 16.55 5.56 -0.57
CA LYS A 66 16.98 4.17 -0.46
C LYS A 66 18.07 4.04 0.60
N GLY A 67 17.92 3.15 1.56
CA GLY A 67 18.98 2.87 2.52
C GLY A 67 18.58 1.95 3.66
N ASP A 68 19.48 1.85 4.65
CA ASP A 68 19.40 1.03 5.85
C ASP A 68 19.26 1.86 7.14
N GLY A 69 19.15 3.20 7.02
CA GLY A 69 18.80 4.08 8.14
C GLY A 69 17.40 3.78 8.69
N LEU A 70 17.16 4.11 9.97
CA LEU A 70 15.90 3.81 10.68
C LEU A 70 14.64 4.39 10.01
N ASN A 71 14.78 5.43 9.20
CA ASN A 71 13.71 6.11 8.46
C ASN A 71 13.82 5.90 6.94
N GLN A 72 14.66 4.99 6.49
CA GLN A 72 14.85 4.62 5.08
C GLN A 72 14.34 3.20 4.83
N LEU A 73 13.93 2.93 3.59
CA LEU A 73 13.62 1.58 3.14
C LEU A 73 14.44 1.29 1.89
N ASN A 74 14.58 0.02 1.54
CA ASN A 74 15.27 -0.40 0.34
C ASN A 74 14.45 -1.51 -0.34
N PHE A 75 13.70 -1.12 -1.38
CA PHE A 75 12.77 -2.00 -2.09
C PHE A 75 11.83 -2.81 -1.17
N PRO A 76 10.95 -2.16 -0.39
CA PRO A 76 10.04 -2.86 0.52
C PRO A 76 9.04 -3.74 -0.24
N THR A 77 9.12 -5.07 -0.08
CA THR A 77 8.30 -6.04 -0.83
C THR A 77 7.22 -6.73 0.00
N TYR A 78 7.46 -6.96 1.28
CA TYR A 78 6.54 -7.67 2.17
C TYR A 78 6.04 -6.74 3.26
N LEU A 79 4.73 -6.79 3.51
CA LEU A 79 4.08 -6.06 4.58
C LEU A 79 3.35 -7.04 5.48
N PHE A 80 3.52 -6.84 6.79
CA PHE A 80 2.73 -7.48 7.83
C PHE A 80 2.22 -6.37 8.73
N VAL A 81 0.94 -6.44 9.10
CA VAL A 81 0.32 -5.52 10.04
C VAL A 81 -0.19 -6.36 11.19
N ASP A 82 0.30 -6.08 12.39
CA ASP A 82 -0.11 -6.81 13.58
C ASP A 82 -1.48 -6.32 14.08
N ARG A 83 -2.06 -7.06 15.03
CA ARG A 83 -3.33 -6.66 15.67
C ARG A 83 -3.15 -5.61 16.76
N GLN A 84 -1.91 -5.36 17.21
CA GLN A 84 -1.61 -4.43 18.28
C GLN A 84 -1.40 -3.00 17.78
N ARG A 85 -1.45 -2.79 16.45
CA ARG A 85 -1.26 -1.49 15.77
C ARG A 85 0.09 -0.86 16.09
N ASN A 86 1.14 -1.66 16.27
CA ASN A 86 2.51 -1.14 16.36
C ASN A 86 3.15 -1.05 14.98
#